data_AF-A0ABD2IDT4-F1
#
_entry.id   AF-A0ABD2IDT4-F1
#
_cell.length_a   1.000
_cell.length_b   1.000
_cell.length_c   1.000
_cell.angle_alpha   90.00
_cell.angle_beta   90.00
_cell.angle_gamma   90.00
#
_symmetry.space_group_name_H-M   'P 1'
#
loop_
_entity.id
_entity.type
_entity.pdbx_description
1 polymer ?
#
loop_
_entity_poly.entity_id
_entity_poly.type
_entity_poly.pdbx_seq_one_letter_code
_entity_poly.pdbx_strand_id
1 'polypeptide(L)'
;MLNNYFSAMKMGDQLLCNAIQPFSRIKLIVSTEEFVLVRAIVYSHMVTPGLSDNGQKLLFSEAEKYSSLLMRNLQMNYGPAPGALRYVELMGMVECLFNTGANLRQLLTYHKFD
;
A
#
# COMPACT_ATOMS: atom_id res chain seq x y z
N MET A 1 -18.25 26.22 -8.68
CA MET A 1 -16.88 25.70 -8.91
C MET A 1 -16.02 25.69 -7.66
N LEU A 2 -15.57 26.82 -7.08
CA LEU A 2 -14.64 26.83 -5.92
C LEU A 2 -15.10 26.00 -4.69
N ASN A 3 -16.39 25.99 -4.35
CA ASN A 3 -16.92 25.17 -3.25
C ASN A 3 -16.85 23.66 -3.50
N ASN A 4 -16.97 23.21 -4.76
CA ASN A 4 -16.88 21.78 -5.11
C ASN A 4 -15.43 21.29 -5.00
N TYR A 5 -14.46 22.11 -5.41
CA TYR A 5 -13.04 21.82 -5.24
C TYR A 5 -12.64 21.75 -3.76
N PHE A 6 -13.14 22.68 -2.93
CA PHE A 6 -12.86 22.67 -1.49
C PHE A 6 -13.48 21.46 -0.78
N SER A 7 -14.66 21.02 -1.23
CA SER A 7 -15.32 19.81 -0.75
C SER A 7 -14.55 18.54 -1.13
N ALA A 8 -14.16 18.41 -2.40
CA ALA A 8 -13.38 17.26 -2.89
C ALA A 8 -12.01 17.15 -2.20
N MET A 9 -11.36 18.30 -1.91
CA MET A 9 -10.08 18.34 -1.19
C MET A 9 -10.23 17.84 0.26
N LYS A 10 -11.25 18.30 1.00
CA LYS A 10 -11.56 17.79 2.35
C LYS A 10 -11.87 16.30 2.36
N MET A 11 -12.58 15.82 1.35
CA MET A 11 -12.91 14.39 1.22
C MET A 11 -11.68 13.54 0.90
N GLY A 12 -10.75 14.07 0.09
CA GLY A 12 -9.44 13.49 -0.17
C GLY A 12 -8.55 13.43 1.09
N ASP A 13 -8.51 14.50 1.87
CA ASP A 13 -7.79 14.54 3.15
C ASP A 13 -8.37 13.52 4.13
N GLN A 14 -9.70 13.37 4.17
CA GLN A 14 -10.37 12.40 5.05
C GLN A 14 -10.10 10.96 4.60
N LEU A 15 -10.09 10.69 3.29
CA LEU A 15 -9.66 9.40 2.73
C LEU A 15 -8.22 9.06 3.10
N LEU A 16 -7.31 10.03 2.98
CA LEU A 16 -5.90 9.86 3.33
C LEU A 16 -5.73 9.64 4.85
N CYS A 17 -6.42 10.43 5.68
CA CYS A 17 -6.41 10.26 7.14
C CYS A 17 -6.97 8.90 7.55
N ASN A 18 -8.05 8.45 6.92
CA ASN A 18 -8.63 7.14 7.18
C ASN A 18 -7.71 6.01 6.71
N ALA A 19 -6.98 6.19 5.61
CA ALA A 19 -5.99 5.23 5.14
C ALA A 19 -4.78 5.14 6.07
N ILE A 20 -4.39 6.26 6.70
CA ILE A 20 -3.28 6.32 7.65
C ILE A 20 -3.72 5.91 9.07
N GLN A 21 -5.02 5.93 9.38
CA GLN A 21 -5.53 5.59 10.71
C GLN A 21 -5.17 4.17 11.20
N PRO A 22 -5.17 3.12 10.35
CA PRO A 22 -4.63 1.82 10.72
C PRO A 22 -3.16 1.88 11.15
N PHE A 23 -2.37 2.75 10.52
CA PHE A 23 -0.95 2.95 10.83
C PHE A 23 -0.73 3.68 12.16
N SER A 24 -1.67 4.50 12.62
CA SER A 24 -1.57 5.19 13.92
C SER A 24 -2.07 4.35 15.10
N ARG A 25 -2.93 3.35 14.84
CA ARG A 25 -3.44 2.41 15.86
C ARG A 25 -2.47 1.29 16.17
N ILE A 26 -1.71 0.84 15.19
CA ILE A 26 -0.60 -0.07 15.41
C ILE A 26 0.57 0.82 15.88
N LYS A 27 1.17 0.54 17.04
CA LYS A 27 2.41 1.19 17.50
C LYS A 27 3.58 0.81 16.56
N LEU A 28 3.52 1.25 15.30
CA LEU A 28 4.47 0.88 14.25
C LEU A 28 5.74 1.71 14.40
N ILE A 29 6.67 1.18 15.18
CA ILE A 29 8.06 1.30 14.79
C ILE A 29 8.25 0.23 13.71
N VAL A 30 8.11 0.63 12.44
CA VAL A 30 8.53 -0.19 11.29
C VAL A 30 10.05 -0.10 11.25
N SER A 31 10.74 -1.24 11.26
CA SER A 31 12.19 -1.22 11.06
C SER A 31 12.50 -0.72 9.64
N THR A 32 13.70 -0.20 9.42
CA THR A 32 14.12 0.27 8.09
C THR A 32 13.99 -0.87 7.05
N GLU A 33 14.34 -2.09 7.44
CA GLU A 33 14.27 -3.29 6.60
C GLU A 33 12.83 -3.62 6.21
N GLU A 34 11.91 -3.63 7.19
CA GLU A 34 10.48 -3.86 6.94
C GLU A 34 9.90 -2.79 6.01
N PHE A 35 10.25 -1.53 6.24
CA PHE A 35 9.77 -0.41 5.43
C PHE A 35 10.24 -0.52 3.97
N VAL A 36 11.52 -0.82 3.76
CA VAL A 36 12.09 -0.97 2.41
C VAL A 36 11.45 -2.15 1.69
N LEU A 37 11.26 -3.29 2.36
CA LEU A 37 10.64 -4.48 1.76
C LEU A 37 9.16 -4.23 1.43
N VAL A 38 8.41 -3.58 2.31
CA VAL A 38 7.01 -3.20 2.04
C VAL A 38 6.92 -2.26 0.83
N ARG A 39 7.80 -1.26 0.73
CA ARG A 39 7.86 -0.38 -0.46
C ARG A 39 8.18 -1.15 -1.73
N ALA A 40 9.13 -2.08 -1.68
CA ALA A 40 9.49 -2.91 -2.83
C ALA A 40 8.29 -3.76 -3.30
N ILE A 41 7.52 -4.33 -2.37
CA ILE A 41 6.27 -5.05 -2.66
C ILE A 41 5.25 -4.13 -3.34
N VAL A 42 5.01 -2.94 -2.77
CA VAL A 42 4.07 -1.96 -3.35
C VAL A 42 4.46 -1.60 -4.79
N TYR A 43 5.73 -1.26 -5.04
CA TYR A 43 6.18 -0.90 -6.39
C TYR A 43 6.13 -2.07 -7.37
N SER A 44 6.38 -3.29 -6.90
CA SER A 44 6.32 -4.49 -7.73
C SER A 44 4.87 -4.89 -8.09
N HIS A 45 3.88 -4.44 -7.31
CA HIS A 45 2.46 -4.64 -7.62
C HIS A 45 1.82 -3.48 -8.41
N MET A 46 2.57 -2.43 -8.75
CA MET A 46 2.01 -1.31 -9.51
C MET A 46 1.68 -1.72 -10.95
N VAL A 47 0.39 -1.70 -11.28
CA VAL A 47 -0.07 -1.84 -12.66
C VAL A 47 0.15 -0.51 -13.40
N THR A 48 1.14 -0.49 -14.28
CA THR A 48 1.49 0.69 -15.06
C THR A 48 1.04 0.51 -16.52
N PRO A 49 0.21 1.42 -17.07
CA PRO A 49 -0.17 1.38 -18.47
C PRO A 49 1.07 1.40 -19.38
N GLY A 50 1.08 0.58 -20.43
CA GLY A 50 2.18 0.51 -21.40
C GLY A 50 3.34 -0.41 -21.00
N LEU A 51 3.24 -1.14 -19.88
CA LEU A 51 4.20 -2.18 -19.54
C LEU A 51 4.03 -3.41 -20.46
N SER A 52 5.13 -3.98 -20.92
CA SER A 52 5.10 -5.24 -21.69
C SER A 52 4.76 -6.44 -20.81
N ASP A 53 4.25 -7.51 -21.41
CA ASP A 53 3.96 -8.77 -20.69
C ASP A 53 5.20 -9.30 -19.95
N ASN A 54 6.38 -9.15 -20.53
CA ASN A 54 7.64 -9.56 -19.89
C ASN A 54 7.98 -8.66 -18.69
N GLY A 55 7.75 -7.35 -18.80
CA GLY A 55 7.89 -6.44 -17.68
C GLY A 55 6.93 -6.78 -16.54
N GLN A 56 5.69 -7.13 -16.87
CA GLN A 56 4.69 -7.53 -15.88
C GLN A 56 5.08 -8.82 -15.16
N LYS A 57 5.58 -9.82 -15.89
CA LYS A 57 6.11 -11.06 -15.30
C LYS A 57 7.29 -10.80 -14.37
N LEU A 58 8.20 -9.90 -14.76
CA LEU A 58 9.35 -9.55 -13.93
C LEU A 58 8.91 -8.88 -12.62
N LEU A 59 7.98 -7.92 -12.70
CA LEU A 59 7.44 -7.27 -11.50
C LEU A 59 6.73 -8.27 -10.58
N PHE A 60 5.96 -9.21 -11.15
CA PHE A 60 5.31 -10.26 -10.35
C PHE A 60 6.33 -11.15 -9.64
N SER A 61 7.39 -11.57 -10.33
CA SER A 61 8.47 -12.36 -9.73
C SER A 61 9.21 -11.61 -8.62
N GLU A 62 9.46 -10.31 -8.80
CA GLU A 62 10.08 -9.48 -7.76
C GLU A 62 9.14 -9.30 -6.56
N ALA A 63 7.83 -9.17 -6.77
CA ALA A 63 6.85 -9.10 -5.69
C ALA A 63 6.88 -10.37 -4.81
N GLU A 64 6.86 -11.56 -5.41
CA GLU A 64 6.95 -12.84 -4.68
C GLU A 64 8.25 -12.95 -3.87
N LYS A 65 9.36 -12.52 -4.47
CA LYS A 65 10.68 -12.52 -3.83
C LYS A 65 10.72 -11.57 -2.63
N TYR A 66 10.24 -10.34 -2.76
CA TYR A 66 10.22 -9.39 -1.64
C TYR A 66 9.27 -9.83 -0.53
N SER A 67 8.11 -10.40 -0.87
CA SER A 67 7.19 -10.99 0.12
C SER A 67 7.84 -12.13 0.90
N SER A 68 8.58 -13.02 0.21
CA SER A 68 9.31 -14.11 0.85
C SER A 68 10.42 -13.61 1.77
N LEU A 69 11.17 -12.59 1.33
CA LEU A 69 12.21 -11.95 2.14
C LEU A 69 11.65 -11.28 3.38
N LEU A 70 10.50 -10.60 3.25
CA LEU A 70 9.80 -9.97 4.37
C LEU A 70 9.35 -11.01 5.38
N MET A 71 8.66 -12.08 4.95
CA MET A 71 8.23 -13.16 5.84
C MET A 71 9.42 -13.75 6.61
N ARG A 72 10.53 -14.05 5.91
CA ARG A 72 11.73 -14.59 6.56
C ARG A 72 12.35 -13.60 7.54
N ASN A 73 12.48 -12.32 7.18
CA ASN A 73 13.02 -11.29 8.07
C ASN A 73 12.19 -11.17 9.35
N LEU A 74 10.87 -11.14 9.22
CA LEU A 74 9.95 -11.07 10.35
C LEU A 74 10.02 -12.32 11.24
N GLN A 75 10.07 -13.51 10.65
CA GLN A 75 10.20 -14.75 11.41
C GLN A 75 11.55 -14.87 12.14
N MET A 76 12.63 -14.35 11.56
CA MET A 76 13.95 -14.31 12.22
C MET A 76 13.96 -13.33 13.40
N ASN A 77 13.29 -12.17 13.27
CA ASN A 77 13.31 -11.11 14.28
C ASN A 77 12.29 -11.33 15.41
N TYR A 78 11.14 -11.92 15.11
CA TYR A 78 10.00 -12.04 16.04
C TYR A 78 9.60 -13.49 16.34
N GLY A 79 10.19 -14.47 15.66
CA GLY A 79 9.82 -15.88 15.75
C GLY A 79 8.73 -16.29 14.74
N PRO A 80 8.49 -17.60 14.54
CA PRO A 80 7.66 -18.10 13.44
C PRO A 80 6.23 -17.56 13.44
N ALA A 81 5.52 -17.68 14.58
CA ALA A 81 4.12 -17.27 14.69
C ALA A 81 3.97 -15.73 14.83
N PRO A 82 4.73 -15.02 15.69
CA PRO A 82 4.60 -13.57 15.78
C PRO A 82 5.08 -12.85 14.51
N GLY A 83 6.11 -13.37 13.84
CA GLY A 83 6.57 -12.85 12.55
C GLY A 83 5.53 -13.02 11.44
N ALA A 84 4.84 -14.17 11.39
CA ALA A 84 3.73 -14.38 10.46
C ALA A 84 2.54 -13.45 10.74
N LEU A 85 2.20 -13.20 12.01
CA LEU A 85 1.16 -12.24 12.37
C LEU A 85 1.52 -10.83 11.90
N ARG A 86 2.76 -10.38 12.16
CA ARG A 86 3.25 -9.08 11.70
C ARG A 86 3.28 -8.96 10.18
N TYR A 87 3.56 -10.06 9.47
CA TYR A 87 3.48 -10.08 8.01
C TYR A 87 2.05 -9.79 7.53
N VAL A 88 1.04 -10.44 8.12
CA VAL A 88 -0.36 -10.20 7.79
C VAL A 88 -0.76 -8.75 8.06
N GLU A 89 -0.32 -8.17 9.18
CA GLU A 89 -0.56 -6.75 9.49
C GLU A 89 0.03 -5.82 8.42
N LEU A 90 1.28 -6.05 8.00
CA LEU A 90 1.95 -5.26 6.97
C LEU A 90 1.29 -5.43 5.59
N MET A 91 0.83 -6.64 5.25
CA MET A 91 0.09 -6.85 3.99
C MET A 91 -1.29 -6.19 4.00
N GLY A 92 -1.97 -6.16 5.14
CA GLY A 92 -3.22 -5.40 5.30
C GLY A 92 -3.02 -3.90 5.05
N MET A 93 -1.86 -3.35 5.40
CA MET A 93 -1.51 -1.96 5.06
C MET A 93 -1.31 -1.76 3.55
N VAL A 94 -0.62 -2.70 2.89
CA VAL A 94 -0.43 -2.66 1.44
C VAL A 94 -1.77 -2.67 0.72
N GLU A 95 -2.68 -3.54 1.14
CA GLU A 95 -4.05 -3.59 0.59
C GLU A 95 -4.80 -2.27 0.82
N CYS A 96 -4.76 -1.73 2.04
CA CYS A 96 -5.38 -0.44 2.37
C CYS A 96 -4.86 0.69 1.48
N LEU A 97 -3.55 0.71 1.19
CA LEU A 97 -2.93 1.69 0.30
C LEU A 97 -3.48 1.58 -1.14
N PHE A 98 -3.57 0.37 -1.69
CA PHE A 98 -4.11 0.15 -3.04
C PHE A 98 -5.59 0.54 -3.13
N ASN A 99 -6.41 0.14 -2.14
CA ASN A 99 -7.83 0.47 -2.08
C ASN A 99 -8.04 1.99 -1.95
N THR A 100 -7.25 2.66 -1.12
CA THR A 100 -7.30 4.12 -0.99
C THR A 100 -6.94 4.81 -2.30
N GLY A 101 -5.88 4.35 -2.97
CA GLY A 101 -5.48 4.88 -4.27
C GLY A 101 -6.56 4.68 -5.34
N ALA A 102 -7.26 3.54 -5.33
CA ALA A 102 -8.38 3.29 -6.23
C ALA A 102 -9.57 4.23 -5.95
N ASN A 103 -9.96 4.36 -4.68
CA ASN A 103 -11.06 5.24 -4.26
C ASN A 103 -10.76 6.71 -4.61
N LEU A 104 -9.52 7.16 -4.41
CA LEU A 104 -9.10 8.52 -4.78
C LEU A 104 -9.19 8.75 -6.29
N ARG A 105 -8.72 7.79 -7.11
CA ARG A 105 -8.86 7.88 -8.57
C ARG A 105 -10.31 7.96 -9.02
N GLN A 106 -11.19 7.17 -8.40
CA GLN A 106 -12.63 7.23 -8.68
C GLN A 106 -13.20 8.60 -8.32
N LEU A 107 -12.95 9.11 -7.12
CA LEU A 107 -13.42 10.42 -6.66
C LEU A 107 -12.98 11.55 -7.61
N LEU A 108 -11.71 11.54 -8.02
CA LEU A 108 -11.17 12.53 -8.97
C LEU A 108 -11.75 12.39 -10.39
N THR A 109 -12.23 11.20 -10.77
CA THR A 109 -12.89 10.99 -12.06
C THR A 109 -14.32 11.54 -12.01
N TYR A 110 -15.08 11.30 -10.94
CA TYR A 110 -16.44 11.80 -10.80
C TYR A 110 -16.51 13.34 -10.66
N HIS A 111 -15.57 13.98 -9.96
CA HIS A 111 -15.55 15.45 -9.82
C HIS A 111 -14.98 16.21 -11.02
N LYS A 112 -14.53 15.55 -12.10
CA LYS A 112 -14.11 16.21 -13.34
C LYS A 112 -15.27 16.56 -14.28
N PHE A 113 -16.50 16.12 -13.96
CA PHE A 113 -17.68 16.28 -14.83
C PHE A 113 -18.76 17.23 -14.27
N ASP A 114 -18.46 17.97 -13.19
CA ASP A 114 -19.30 19.06 -12.62
C ASP A 114 -18.61 20.42 -12.74
#